data_AF-A0AAU9UZS1-F1
#
_entry.id   AF-A0AAU9UZS1-F1
#
_cell.length_a   1.000
_cell.length_b   1.000
_cell.length_c   1.000
_cell.angle_alpha   90.00
_cell.angle_beta   90.00
_cell.angle_gamma   90.00
#
_symmetry.space_group_name_H-M   'P 1'
#
loop_
_entity.id
_entity.type
_entity.pdbx_description
1 polymer ?
#
loop_
_entity_poly.entity_id
_entity_poly.type
_entity_poly.pdbx_seq_one_letter_code
_entity_poly.pdbx_strand_id
1 'polypeptide(L)'
;MWLKSLKYNFTDHRSGKVEINVDASENYQGYLVLQLLSSAEGWAPPAALSSSSESLNAPGGFFTLPLSYARSHRHHKRTSSSPDSLSERSSGEARGAHAAPASLHKLAVPLARCEVPEVRDAAVSACGHINPDALKDLFEELIPLLREAVDRKQENMRRRRRRDALRLHLNKMLLIIAQRKTFATSSYALEGGGLHSSITEYLEGVRQCLEVEAEKDAPAAREQRLTFADFVTELIKSFPLEMYGSLLKRELCKSLFSLFAGWCGPLAKHLGTLEPQPQTPEIDDRLNLAALKAMSALVCCGPCFAPSALAEDGSLYPWLSEMLSSTNDKIYELARETIVLLLDCNPDIGPLLDWTVDKCFTGPPRVADGCFMALATIFSAREYPCDHYTAIINVTLMCTGCPRAPVHESALQLLQLLDKRFFGTVGPLPADDENGKLMFYFISLLDRRNLTEAKRFYQLRLFSKFIKLALA
;
A
#
# COMPACT_ATOMS: atom_id res chain seq x y z
N MET A 1 29.68 -10.80 -0.85
CA MET A 1 31.10 -11.03 -0.49
C MET A 1 31.38 -11.08 1.03
N TRP A 2 30.37 -11.12 1.91
CA TRP A 2 30.55 -11.08 3.38
C TRP A 2 30.63 -12.46 4.08
N LEU A 3 30.31 -13.56 3.38
CA LEU A 3 30.24 -14.90 3.96
C LEU A 3 31.58 -15.65 4.11
N LYS A 4 32.73 -15.02 3.77
CA LYS A 4 34.02 -15.73 3.70
C LYS A 4 34.98 -15.57 4.89
N SER A 5 34.67 -14.79 5.92
CA SER A 5 35.68 -14.51 6.97
C SER A 5 35.22 -14.70 8.41
N LEU A 6 34.35 -15.67 8.69
CA LEU A 6 34.28 -16.28 10.03
C LEU A 6 35.27 -17.45 10.06
N LYS A 7 36.54 -17.17 10.41
CA LYS A 7 37.53 -18.22 10.70
C LYS A 7 37.24 -18.76 12.10
N TYR A 8 36.60 -19.92 12.18
CA TYR A 8 36.49 -20.69 13.42
C TYR A 8 37.76 -21.51 13.61
N ASN A 9 38.64 -21.07 14.52
CA ASN A 9 39.75 -21.91 14.98
C ASN A 9 39.25 -22.78 16.14
N PHE A 10 39.07 -24.08 15.89
CA PHE A 10 38.86 -25.07 16.94
C PHE A 10 40.22 -25.59 17.40
N THR A 11 40.59 -25.28 18.64
CA THR A 11 41.69 -25.97 19.33
C THR A 11 41.13 -27.00 20.31
N ASP A 12 41.83 -28.13 20.38
CA ASP A 12 41.35 -29.44 20.77
C ASP A 12 41.06 -29.66 22.27
N HIS A 13 40.22 -30.67 22.47
CA HIS A 13 39.56 -31.26 23.62
C HIS A 13 40.32 -31.31 24.96
N ARG A 14 39.66 -30.82 26.04
CA ARG A 14 39.40 -31.58 27.30
C ARG A 14 38.73 -30.80 28.43
N SER A 15 38.50 -29.49 28.29
CA SER A 15 37.69 -28.72 29.24
C SER A 15 36.48 -28.16 28.50
N GLY A 16 35.28 -28.40 29.01
CA GLY A 16 34.01 -28.01 28.38
C GLY A 16 33.74 -26.50 28.33
N LYS A 17 34.70 -25.68 27.89
CA LYS A 17 34.54 -24.25 27.61
C LYS A 17 34.77 -24.00 26.12
N VAL A 18 33.80 -23.35 25.48
CA VAL A 18 33.93 -22.82 24.11
C VAL A 18 34.05 -21.31 24.25
N GLU A 19 35.23 -20.76 23.95
CA GLU A 19 35.44 -19.32 23.78
C GLU A 19 35.29 -18.96 22.30
N ILE A 20 34.41 -18.00 22.01
CA ILE A 20 34.19 -17.46 20.66
C ILE A 20 34.92 -16.12 20.62
N ASN A 21 36.07 -16.06 19.94
CA ASN A 21 36.76 -14.81 19.68
C ASN A 21 36.27 -14.22 18.35
N VAL A 22 35.69 -13.02 18.42
CA VAL A 22 35.26 -12.24 17.25
C VAL A 22 36.27 -11.12 17.05
N ASP A 23 37.18 -11.27 16.08
CA ASP A 23 38.03 -10.15 15.65
C ASP A 23 37.18 -9.16 14.85
N ALA A 24 36.70 -8.13 15.53
CA ALA A 24 36.09 -6.96 14.91
C ALA A 24 37.21 -6.00 14.48
N SER A 25 37.26 -5.65 13.18
CA SER A 25 38.14 -4.57 12.72
C SER A 25 37.80 -3.27 13.46
N GLU A 26 38.82 -2.53 13.88
CA GLU A 26 38.89 -1.53 14.95
C GLU A 26 37.89 -0.34 14.95
N ASN A 27 36.89 -0.28 14.06
CA ASN A 27 35.99 0.88 13.95
C ASN A 27 34.62 0.74 14.66
N TYR A 28 34.34 -0.33 15.40
CA TYR A 28 33.01 -0.56 15.99
C TYR A 28 32.98 -0.98 17.47
N GLN A 29 34.04 -0.71 18.25
CA GLN A 29 34.08 -1.02 19.69
C GLN A 29 33.13 -0.16 20.56
N GLY A 30 32.48 0.87 20.03
CA GLY A 30 31.68 1.81 20.82
C GLY A 30 30.29 1.33 21.27
N TYR A 31 29.70 0.32 20.63
CA TYR A 31 28.27 0.01 20.86
C TYR A 31 28.01 -1.30 21.63
N LEU A 32 29.01 -2.16 21.83
CA LEU A 32 28.80 -3.46 22.50
C LEU A 32 29.04 -3.44 24.03
N VAL A 33 29.58 -2.36 24.61
CA VAL A 33 30.07 -2.35 26.00
C VAL A 33 29.06 -1.78 27.01
N LEU A 34 27.95 -1.16 26.59
CA LEU A 34 27.04 -0.45 27.51
C LEU A 34 25.81 -1.25 28.03
N GLN A 35 25.72 -2.56 27.78
CA GLN A 35 24.54 -3.34 28.18
C GLN A 35 24.77 -4.45 29.22
N LEU A 36 25.98 -4.57 29.79
CA LEU A 36 26.31 -5.64 30.76
C LEU A 36 26.54 -5.18 32.20
N LEU A 37 26.28 -3.92 32.56
CA LEU A 37 26.45 -3.42 33.93
C LEU A 37 25.29 -2.52 34.39
N SER A 38 24.15 -3.11 34.74
CA SER A 38 23.39 -2.74 35.94
C SER A 38 22.20 -3.67 36.11
N SER A 39 22.22 -4.50 37.15
CA SER A 39 21.06 -4.82 38.02
C SER A 39 21.45 -5.97 38.94
N ALA A 40 21.94 -5.62 40.12
CA ALA A 40 21.96 -6.50 41.29
C ALA A 40 21.50 -5.68 42.50
N GLU A 41 20.76 -6.34 43.40
CA GLU A 41 20.13 -5.87 44.66
C GLU A 41 18.72 -5.23 44.47
N GLY A 42 17.64 -5.58 45.17
CA GLY A 42 17.38 -6.45 46.32
C GLY A 42 16.16 -5.89 47.11
N TRP A 43 15.15 -6.73 47.37
CA TRP A 43 13.87 -6.56 48.15
C TRP A 43 13.97 -5.71 49.47
N ALA A 44 12.98 -5.00 50.06
CA ALA A 44 11.55 -5.29 50.41
C ALA A 44 10.77 -4.05 51.01
N PRO A 45 9.42 -4.11 51.22
CA PRO A 45 8.48 -3.00 51.61
C PRO A 45 8.20 -2.97 53.15
N PRO A 46 7.15 -2.32 53.78
CA PRO A 46 5.95 -1.57 53.31
C PRO A 46 5.53 -0.29 54.12
N ALA A 47 4.42 0.38 53.75
CA ALA A 47 3.26 0.72 54.63
C ALA A 47 2.28 1.74 54.01
N ALA A 48 0.98 1.53 54.29
CA ALA A 48 -0.19 2.29 53.84
C ALA A 48 -0.57 3.46 54.78
N LEU A 49 -1.46 4.36 54.32
CA LEU A 49 -2.61 4.90 55.07
C LEU A 49 -3.52 5.78 54.17
N SER A 50 -4.74 6.04 54.66
CA SER A 50 -6.02 6.17 53.97
C SER A 50 -6.61 7.58 53.77
N SER A 51 -7.47 7.70 52.74
CA SER A 51 -8.77 8.43 52.59
C SER A 51 -9.09 9.78 53.26
N SER A 52 -9.71 10.70 52.47
CA SER A 52 -11.08 11.30 52.61
C SER A 52 -11.25 12.43 51.56
N SER A 53 -12.12 12.34 50.55
CA SER A 53 -13.55 12.72 50.47
C SER A 53 -13.87 14.22 50.52
N GLU A 54 -14.35 14.80 49.41
CA GLU A 54 -15.60 15.58 49.34
C GLU A 54 -16.02 15.94 47.90
N SER A 55 -17.33 15.91 47.67
CA SER A 55 -18.09 16.02 46.42
C SER A 55 -18.65 17.43 46.16
N LEU A 56 -19.09 17.74 44.92
CA LEU A 56 -20.48 18.15 44.61
C LEU A 56 -20.69 18.55 43.11
N ASN A 57 -21.75 17.94 42.55
CA ASN A 57 -22.72 18.45 41.56
C ASN A 57 -22.42 18.57 40.04
N ALA A 58 -23.11 17.67 39.32
CA ALA A 58 -23.48 17.64 37.88
C ALA A 58 -24.65 18.64 37.58
N PRO A 59 -25.39 18.61 36.43
CA PRO A 59 -25.31 17.76 35.23
C PRO A 59 -25.56 18.40 33.84
N GLY A 60 -25.23 17.64 32.78
CA GLY A 60 -26.13 17.28 31.66
C GLY A 60 -26.51 18.30 30.57
N GLY A 61 -26.27 17.94 29.30
CA GLY A 61 -26.83 18.66 28.13
C GLY A 61 -26.69 17.91 26.80
N PHE A 62 -27.60 16.98 26.54
CA PHE A 62 -27.95 16.39 25.23
C PHE A 62 -29.31 16.95 24.82
N PHE A 63 -29.51 17.54 23.64
CA PHE A 63 -30.82 17.71 22.95
C PHE A 63 -30.54 18.10 21.48
N THR A 64 -30.76 17.27 20.45
CA THR A 64 -32.02 16.92 19.74
C THR A 64 -32.95 18.10 19.44
N LEU A 65 -33.11 18.40 18.14
CA LEU A 65 -34.08 19.33 17.57
C LEU A 65 -35.50 18.75 17.60
N PRO A 66 -36.53 19.59 17.81
CA PRO A 66 -37.87 19.27 17.35
C PRO A 66 -38.43 20.28 16.34
N LEU A 67 -39.33 19.70 15.54
CA LEU A 67 -40.15 20.23 14.46
C LEU A 67 -41.27 21.16 14.97
N SER A 68 -41.66 22.11 14.12
CA SER A 68 -43.03 22.69 13.94
C SER A 68 -43.74 23.44 15.08
N TYR A 69 -44.19 24.68 14.83
CA TYR A 69 -45.61 25.06 14.63
C TYR A 69 -45.77 26.59 14.43
N ALA A 70 -46.88 26.99 13.81
CA ALA A 70 -47.19 28.27 13.17
C ALA A 70 -47.87 29.35 14.06
N ARG A 71 -47.72 30.65 13.69
CA ARG A 71 -48.79 31.71 13.59
C ARG A 71 -48.20 33.07 13.16
N SER A 72 -48.50 33.53 11.94
CA SER A 72 -49.51 34.55 11.53
C SER A 72 -49.33 36.01 11.99
N HIS A 73 -48.91 36.89 11.06
CA HIS A 73 -49.62 38.07 10.52
C HIS A 73 -48.67 39.24 10.18
N ARG A 74 -48.61 39.64 8.91
CA ARG A 74 -49.04 40.98 8.44
C ARG A 74 -49.01 41.10 6.91
N HIS A 75 -50.04 41.79 6.43
CA HIS A 75 -50.41 42.08 5.04
C HIS A 75 -49.32 42.74 4.19
N HIS A 76 -49.15 42.29 2.95
CA HIS A 76 -49.08 43.18 1.79
C HIS A 76 -49.62 42.48 0.52
N LYS A 77 -50.67 43.07 -0.06
CA LYS A 77 -51.22 42.76 -1.39
C LYS A 77 -50.21 43.14 -2.47
N ARG A 78 -49.80 42.18 -3.31
CA ARG A 78 -49.55 42.42 -4.74
C ARG A 78 -49.99 41.22 -5.56
N THR A 79 -50.69 41.56 -6.63
CA THR A 79 -51.32 40.74 -7.65
C THR A 79 -50.28 40.05 -8.53
N SER A 80 -50.40 38.74 -8.74
CA SER A 80 -50.04 38.14 -10.04
C SER A 80 -50.71 36.78 -10.19
N SER A 81 -51.35 36.61 -11.33
CA SER A 81 -52.19 35.51 -11.77
C SER A 81 -51.35 34.33 -12.26
N SER A 82 -51.72 33.11 -11.85
CA SER A 82 -51.29 31.86 -12.48
C SER A 82 -52.17 31.56 -13.70
N PRO A 83 -51.62 31.08 -14.82
CA PRO A 83 -52.42 30.41 -15.84
C PRO A 83 -52.29 28.90 -15.69
N ASP A 84 -53.24 28.30 -14.98
CA ASP A 84 -53.63 26.91 -15.19
C ASP A 84 -54.88 26.93 -16.06
N SER A 85 -54.81 26.34 -17.25
CA SER A 85 -55.89 25.58 -17.92
C SER A 85 -55.55 25.37 -19.40
N LEU A 86 -55.05 24.17 -19.75
CA LEU A 86 -55.44 23.54 -21.01
C LEU A 86 -55.81 22.08 -20.73
N SER A 87 -57.12 21.93 -20.59
CA SER A 87 -57.96 20.75 -20.80
C SER A 87 -57.30 19.51 -21.40
N GLU A 88 -57.45 18.41 -20.66
CA GLU A 88 -57.47 17.05 -21.18
C GLU A 88 -58.40 16.93 -22.40
N ARG A 89 -57.87 16.37 -23.50
CA ARG A 89 -58.61 15.39 -24.31
C ARG A 89 -57.64 14.62 -25.22
N SER A 90 -57.77 13.30 -25.11
CA SER A 90 -57.33 12.28 -26.06
C SER A 90 -55.84 11.95 -26.10
N SER A 91 -55.45 11.01 -25.24
CA SER A 91 -54.90 9.68 -25.62
C SER A 91 -54.22 9.10 -24.38
N GLY A 92 -54.96 8.29 -23.64
CA GLY A 92 -54.45 7.58 -22.49
C GLY A 92 -53.51 6.47 -22.95
N GLU A 93 -52.20 6.75 -22.95
CA GLU A 93 -51.13 5.74 -23.05
C GLU A 93 -49.75 6.37 -22.75
N ALA A 94 -49.61 7.12 -21.66
CA ALA A 94 -48.30 7.69 -21.27
C ALA A 94 -48.13 7.94 -19.76
N ARG A 95 -48.84 7.20 -18.92
CA ARG A 95 -48.68 7.28 -17.45
C ARG A 95 -48.35 5.90 -16.90
N GLY A 96 -47.13 5.47 -17.17
CA GLY A 96 -46.63 4.17 -16.75
C GLY A 96 -45.33 3.74 -17.42
N ALA A 97 -44.55 4.65 -18.02
CA ALA A 97 -43.16 4.34 -18.31
C ALA A 97 -42.46 4.24 -16.95
N HIS A 98 -42.39 3.04 -16.40
CA HIS A 98 -41.50 2.72 -15.29
C HIS A 98 -40.16 3.41 -15.58
N ALA A 99 -39.72 4.31 -14.70
CA ALA A 99 -38.43 4.95 -14.81
C ALA A 99 -37.37 3.86 -14.68
N ALA A 100 -37.03 3.21 -15.81
CA ALA A 100 -35.99 2.20 -15.85
C ALA A 100 -34.68 2.90 -15.45
N PRO A 101 -33.81 2.29 -14.63
CA PRO A 101 -32.51 2.87 -14.25
C PRO A 101 -31.72 3.39 -15.47
N ALA A 102 -31.75 2.65 -16.58
CA ALA A 102 -31.16 3.07 -17.86
C ALA A 102 -31.70 4.41 -18.41
N SER A 103 -32.97 4.73 -18.18
CA SER A 103 -33.55 6.03 -18.59
C SER A 103 -33.01 7.20 -17.75
N LEU A 104 -32.59 6.95 -16.51
CA LEU A 104 -31.96 7.96 -15.67
C LEU A 104 -30.51 8.23 -16.10
N HIS A 105 -29.76 7.20 -16.49
CA HIS A 105 -28.39 7.39 -17.00
C HIS A 105 -28.36 8.25 -18.26
N LYS A 106 -29.31 8.06 -19.18
CA LYS A 106 -29.51 8.90 -20.38
C LYS A 106 -29.72 10.38 -20.06
N LEU A 107 -30.32 10.69 -18.91
CA LEU A 107 -30.54 12.07 -18.48
C LEU A 107 -29.33 12.62 -17.70
N ALA A 108 -28.75 11.81 -16.81
CA ALA A 108 -27.71 12.26 -15.88
C ALA A 108 -26.32 12.34 -16.52
N VAL A 109 -25.92 11.36 -17.34
CA VAL A 109 -24.57 11.28 -17.92
C VAL A 109 -24.23 12.52 -18.78
N PRO A 110 -25.12 13.02 -19.66
CA PRO A 110 -24.83 14.23 -20.44
C PRO A 110 -24.59 15.49 -19.60
N LEU A 111 -25.11 15.55 -18.36
CA LEU A 111 -24.92 16.69 -17.45
C LEU A 111 -23.47 16.84 -16.98
N ALA A 112 -22.59 15.86 -17.22
CA ALA A 112 -21.14 16.03 -17.05
C ALA A 112 -20.57 17.17 -17.93
N ARG A 113 -21.26 17.56 -19.00
CA ARG A 113 -20.92 18.73 -19.85
C ARG A 113 -21.56 20.03 -19.39
N CYS A 114 -22.42 20.01 -18.37
CA CYS A 114 -23.19 21.19 -17.97
C CYS A 114 -22.25 22.32 -17.52
N GLU A 115 -22.46 23.53 -18.03
CA GLU A 115 -21.65 24.69 -17.66
C GLU A 115 -21.95 25.15 -16.21
N VAL A 116 -23.16 24.86 -15.70
CA VAL A 116 -23.57 25.14 -14.31
C VAL A 116 -22.90 24.15 -13.35
N PRO A 117 -22.00 24.61 -12.46
CA PRO A 117 -21.22 23.74 -11.58
C PRO A 117 -22.06 22.86 -10.67
N GLU A 118 -23.08 23.41 -10.03
CA GLU A 118 -23.89 22.71 -9.04
C GLU A 118 -24.63 21.51 -9.66
N VAL A 119 -25.17 21.71 -10.87
CA VAL A 119 -25.87 20.65 -11.61
C VAL A 119 -24.89 19.58 -12.08
N ARG A 120 -23.75 20.00 -12.63
CA ARG A 120 -22.70 19.09 -13.10
C ARG A 120 -22.13 18.26 -11.97
N ASP A 121 -21.78 18.88 -10.84
CA ASP A 121 -21.16 18.23 -9.71
C ASP A 121 -22.16 17.28 -9.01
N ALA A 122 -23.44 17.65 -8.96
CA ALA A 122 -24.50 16.74 -8.52
C ALA A 122 -24.63 15.52 -9.44
N ALA A 123 -24.60 15.71 -10.76
CA ALA A 123 -24.65 14.60 -11.72
C ALA A 123 -23.42 13.70 -11.65
N VAL A 124 -22.21 14.28 -11.55
CA VAL A 124 -20.94 13.57 -11.36
C VAL A 124 -20.97 12.75 -10.08
N SER A 125 -21.43 13.34 -8.98
CA SER A 125 -21.56 12.65 -7.70
C SER A 125 -22.58 11.52 -7.80
N ALA A 126 -23.78 11.77 -8.33
CA ALA A 126 -24.84 10.77 -8.46
C ALA A 126 -24.40 9.57 -9.32
N CYS A 127 -23.79 9.82 -10.49
CA CYS A 127 -23.26 8.76 -11.35
C CYS A 127 -22.05 8.06 -10.71
N GLY A 128 -21.25 8.77 -9.93
CA GLY A 128 -20.15 8.18 -9.16
C GLY A 128 -20.62 7.20 -8.07
N HIS A 129 -21.84 7.41 -7.55
CA HIS A 129 -22.47 6.59 -6.50
C HIS A 129 -23.26 5.40 -7.07
N ILE A 130 -22.93 4.95 -8.28
CA ILE A 130 -23.65 3.88 -8.98
C ILE A 130 -23.54 2.53 -8.25
N ASN A 131 -24.63 1.76 -8.32
CA ASN A 131 -24.66 0.36 -7.88
C ASN A 131 -23.82 -0.51 -8.84
N PRO A 132 -22.97 -1.44 -8.34
CA PRO A 132 -22.24 -2.40 -9.16
C PRO A 132 -23.06 -3.09 -10.26
N ASP A 133 -24.33 -3.44 -9.99
CA ASP A 133 -25.21 -4.11 -10.95
C ASP A 133 -25.61 -3.23 -12.13
N ALA A 134 -25.63 -1.90 -11.93
CA ALA A 134 -26.00 -0.92 -12.94
C ALA A 134 -24.78 -0.27 -13.62
N LEU A 135 -23.56 -0.71 -13.30
CA LEU A 135 -22.34 -0.14 -13.87
C LEU A 135 -22.30 -0.28 -15.40
N LYS A 136 -22.78 -1.41 -15.92
CA LYS A 136 -22.88 -1.66 -17.36
C LYS A 136 -23.76 -0.60 -18.04
N ASP A 137 -24.98 -0.39 -17.54
CA ASP A 137 -25.93 0.56 -18.10
C ASP A 137 -25.39 2.00 -18.05
N LEU A 138 -24.68 2.35 -16.96
CA LEU A 138 -24.00 3.64 -16.87
C LEU A 138 -22.88 3.75 -17.92
N PHE A 139 -22.09 2.70 -18.11
CA PHE A 139 -20.97 2.72 -19.05
C PHE A 139 -21.40 2.77 -20.52
N GLU A 140 -22.52 2.15 -20.88
CA GLU A 140 -23.11 2.28 -22.22
C GLU A 140 -23.34 3.75 -22.60
N GLU A 141 -23.79 4.57 -21.64
CA GLU A 141 -23.99 6.01 -21.80
C GLU A 141 -22.68 6.82 -21.63
N LEU A 142 -21.71 6.35 -20.84
CA LEU A 142 -20.43 7.03 -20.63
C LEU A 142 -19.45 6.88 -21.80
N ILE A 143 -19.44 5.73 -22.49
CA ILE A 143 -18.45 5.43 -23.55
C ILE A 143 -18.33 6.56 -24.60
N PRO A 144 -19.41 7.16 -25.12
CA PRO A 144 -19.31 8.31 -26.03
C PRO A 144 -18.59 9.52 -25.42
N LEU A 145 -18.84 9.82 -24.13
CA LEU A 145 -18.18 10.92 -23.42
C LEU A 145 -16.71 10.62 -23.15
N LEU A 146 -16.37 9.38 -22.78
CA LEU A 146 -15.00 8.94 -22.57
C LEU A 146 -14.19 9.11 -23.84
N ARG A 147 -14.73 8.67 -24.99
CA ARG A 147 -14.11 8.83 -26.32
C ARG A 147 -13.94 10.30 -26.71
N GLU A 148 -14.96 11.14 -26.49
CA GLU A 148 -14.85 12.59 -26.73
C GLU A 148 -13.75 13.24 -25.89
N ALA A 149 -13.67 12.89 -24.61
CA ALA A 149 -12.69 13.49 -23.68
C ALA A 149 -11.24 13.21 -24.08
N VAL A 150 -10.97 12.09 -24.75
CA VAL A 150 -9.63 11.67 -25.19
C VAL A 150 -9.38 11.80 -26.70
N ASP A 151 -10.31 12.37 -27.48
CA ASP A 151 -10.13 12.56 -28.94
C ASP A 151 -8.90 13.44 -29.26
N ARG A 152 -8.00 12.99 -30.12
CA ARG A 152 -6.75 13.72 -30.42
C ARG A 152 -6.80 14.56 -31.69
N LYS A 153 -7.99 14.72 -32.29
CA LYS A 153 -8.16 15.59 -33.47
C LYS A 153 -7.73 17.03 -33.16
N GLN A 154 -7.17 17.69 -34.17
CA GLN A 154 -6.79 19.10 -34.07
C GLN A 154 -8.04 19.96 -33.93
N GLU A 155 -8.08 20.77 -32.89
CA GLU A 155 -9.27 21.53 -32.52
C GLU A 155 -8.89 22.95 -32.04
N ASN A 156 -9.85 23.86 -32.20
CA ASN A 156 -9.72 25.22 -31.70
C ASN A 156 -9.58 25.23 -30.16
N MET A 157 -8.85 26.21 -29.63
CA MET A 157 -8.58 26.36 -28.18
C MET A 157 -9.85 26.28 -27.30
N ARG A 158 -10.97 26.84 -27.78
CA ARG A 158 -12.25 26.80 -27.05
C ARG A 158 -12.81 25.38 -26.92
N ARG A 159 -12.69 24.55 -27.96
CA ARG A 159 -13.15 23.15 -27.93
C ARG A 159 -12.26 22.32 -27.02
N ARG A 160 -10.95 22.51 -27.11
CA ARG A 160 -9.95 21.91 -26.21
C ARG A 160 -10.29 22.17 -24.74
N ARG A 161 -10.48 23.43 -24.33
CA ARG A 161 -10.84 23.77 -22.94
C ARG A 161 -12.12 23.07 -22.45
N ARG A 162 -13.14 22.93 -23.31
CA ARG A 162 -14.38 22.22 -22.97
C ARG A 162 -14.12 20.73 -22.74
N ARG A 163 -13.25 20.13 -23.54
CA ARG A 163 -12.85 18.73 -23.41
C ARG A 163 -11.96 18.48 -22.20
N ASP A 164 -11.05 19.40 -21.88
CA ASP A 164 -10.24 19.31 -20.67
C ASP A 164 -11.11 19.37 -19.41
N ALA A 165 -12.10 20.28 -19.41
CA ALA A 165 -13.13 20.32 -18.38
C ALA A 165 -13.92 19.01 -18.32
N LEU A 166 -14.42 18.50 -19.45
CA LEU A 166 -15.13 17.21 -19.48
C LEU A 166 -14.26 16.06 -18.92
N ARG A 167 -12.98 15.99 -19.31
CA ARG A 167 -12.01 15.00 -18.83
C ARG A 167 -11.83 15.08 -17.31
N LEU A 168 -11.73 16.29 -16.75
CA LEU A 168 -11.67 16.47 -15.30
C LEU A 168 -12.91 15.90 -14.60
N HIS A 169 -14.12 16.20 -15.08
CA HIS A 169 -15.36 15.73 -14.46
C HIS A 169 -15.56 14.21 -14.61
N LEU A 170 -15.14 13.63 -15.73
CA LEU A 170 -15.14 12.18 -15.92
C LEU A 170 -14.14 11.49 -14.99
N ASN A 171 -12.91 12.03 -14.85
CA ASN A 171 -11.95 11.52 -13.87
C ASN A 171 -12.51 11.58 -12.44
N LYS A 172 -13.20 12.67 -12.06
CA LYS A 172 -13.87 12.78 -10.75
C LYS A 172 -14.97 11.73 -10.57
N MET A 173 -15.80 11.50 -11.59
CA MET A 173 -16.83 10.46 -11.56
C MET A 173 -16.23 9.08 -11.36
N LEU A 174 -15.24 8.71 -12.19
CA LEU A 174 -14.58 7.41 -12.14
C LEU A 174 -13.79 7.20 -10.85
N LEU A 175 -13.19 8.26 -10.30
CA LEU A 175 -12.56 8.24 -8.98
C LEU A 175 -13.56 7.86 -7.87
N ILE A 176 -14.76 8.45 -7.87
CA ILE A 176 -15.79 8.11 -6.88
C ILE A 176 -16.22 6.64 -7.01
N ILE A 177 -16.37 6.13 -8.25
CA ILE A 177 -16.69 4.72 -8.51
C ILE A 177 -15.58 3.81 -7.96
N ALA A 178 -14.31 4.19 -8.14
CA ALA A 178 -13.15 3.45 -7.64
C ALA A 178 -13.07 3.45 -6.11
N GLN A 179 -13.24 4.60 -5.46
CA GLN A 179 -13.25 4.74 -3.99
C GLN A 179 -14.36 3.91 -3.33
N ARG A 180 -15.48 3.70 -4.04
CA ARG A 180 -16.60 2.85 -3.60
C ARG A 180 -16.37 1.36 -3.87
N LYS A 181 -15.25 0.99 -4.49
CA LYS A 181 -14.95 -0.39 -4.92
C LYS A 181 -15.98 -0.99 -5.86
N THR A 182 -16.74 -0.14 -6.55
CA THR A 182 -17.79 -0.55 -7.48
C THR A 182 -17.18 -1.28 -8.68
N PHE A 183 -15.99 -0.86 -9.15
CA PHE A 183 -15.27 -1.58 -10.21
C PHE A 183 -14.98 -3.04 -9.82
N ALA A 184 -14.43 -3.30 -8.64
CA ALA A 184 -14.10 -4.66 -8.22
C ALA A 184 -15.32 -5.55 -7.95
N THR A 185 -16.48 -4.95 -7.67
CA THR A 185 -17.71 -5.69 -7.37
C THR A 185 -18.55 -5.96 -8.62
N SER A 186 -18.39 -5.16 -9.67
CA SER A 186 -19.19 -5.26 -10.88
C SER A 186 -18.60 -6.26 -11.88
N SER A 187 -19.45 -7.13 -12.44
CA SER A 187 -19.08 -8.04 -13.52
C SER A 187 -18.71 -7.31 -14.82
N TYR A 188 -19.16 -6.07 -15.01
CA TYR A 188 -18.85 -5.27 -16.20
C TYR A 188 -17.40 -4.79 -16.23
N ALA A 189 -16.83 -4.47 -15.07
CA ALA A 189 -15.51 -3.85 -15.00
C ALA A 189 -14.36 -4.78 -15.45
N LEU A 190 -14.64 -6.07 -15.59
CA LEU A 190 -13.67 -7.10 -15.92
C LEU A 190 -14.01 -7.78 -17.25
N GLU A 191 -13.02 -7.91 -18.12
CA GLU A 191 -13.12 -8.56 -19.42
C GLU A 191 -11.90 -9.48 -19.61
N GLY A 192 -12.12 -10.78 -19.82
CA GLY A 192 -11.03 -11.73 -20.06
C GLY A 192 -10.02 -11.86 -18.91
N GLY A 193 -10.42 -11.58 -17.67
CA GLY A 193 -9.56 -11.63 -16.48
C GLY A 193 -8.74 -10.36 -16.22
N GLY A 194 -8.87 -9.34 -17.07
CA GLY A 194 -8.29 -8.01 -16.86
C GLY A 194 -9.36 -6.92 -16.82
N LEU A 195 -8.93 -5.67 -16.68
CA LEU A 195 -9.82 -4.52 -16.69
C LEU A 195 -10.49 -4.36 -18.07
N HIS A 196 -11.79 -4.02 -18.08
CA HIS A 196 -12.58 -3.84 -19.29
C HIS A 196 -11.92 -2.86 -20.27
N SER A 197 -11.92 -3.22 -21.56
CA SER A 197 -11.23 -2.50 -22.64
C SER A 197 -11.54 -1.00 -22.66
N SER A 198 -12.80 -0.61 -22.52
CA SER A 198 -13.22 0.81 -22.49
C SER A 198 -12.54 1.63 -21.39
N ILE A 199 -12.23 1.02 -20.23
CA ILE A 199 -11.55 1.70 -19.12
C ILE A 199 -10.07 1.83 -19.45
N THR A 200 -9.44 0.75 -19.94
CA THR A 200 -8.02 0.77 -20.33
C THR A 200 -7.72 1.75 -21.48
N GLU A 201 -8.60 1.82 -22.49
CA GLU A 201 -8.54 2.78 -23.59
C GLU A 201 -8.65 4.22 -23.09
N TYR A 202 -9.54 4.46 -22.12
CA TYR A 202 -9.69 5.77 -21.50
C TYR A 202 -8.44 6.17 -20.71
N LEU A 203 -7.88 5.27 -19.89
CA LEU A 203 -6.63 5.53 -19.14
C LEU A 203 -5.48 5.91 -20.08
N GLU A 204 -5.29 5.15 -21.16
CA GLU A 204 -4.26 5.44 -22.17
C GLU A 204 -4.53 6.77 -22.89
N GLY A 205 -5.80 7.06 -23.21
CA GLY A 205 -6.20 8.33 -23.83
C GLY A 205 -5.96 9.54 -22.93
N VAL A 206 -6.27 9.46 -21.63
CA VAL A 206 -6.00 10.53 -20.66
C VAL A 206 -4.49 10.73 -20.48
N ARG A 207 -3.72 9.63 -20.39
CA ARG A 207 -2.26 9.67 -20.33
C ARG A 207 -1.67 10.45 -21.49
N GLN A 208 -2.03 10.10 -22.72
CA GLN A 208 -1.59 10.79 -23.94
C GLN A 208 -1.99 12.28 -23.97
N CYS A 209 -3.19 12.62 -23.48
CA CYS A 209 -3.61 14.02 -23.38
C CYS A 209 -2.69 14.79 -22.44
N LEU A 210 -2.40 14.25 -21.26
CA LEU A 210 -1.62 14.96 -20.24
C LEU A 210 -0.13 15.08 -20.57
N GLU A 211 0.44 14.18 -21.37
CA GLU A 211 1.81 14.31 -21.89
C GLU A 211 1.99 15.55 -22.77
N VAL A 212 1.01 15.84 -23.63
CA VAL A 212 1.05 17.00 -24.54
C VAL A 212 0.79 18.32 -23.80
N GLU A 213 0.23 18.25 -22.59
CA GLU A 213 -0.15 19.41 -21.77
C GLU A 213 0.81 19.69 -20.60
N ALA A 214 1.91 18.94 -20.51
CA ALA A 214 2.86 19.02 -19.39
C ALA A 214 3.43 20.44 -19.15
N GLU A 215 3.53 21.28 -20.19
CA GLU A 215 4.18 22.60 -20.12
C GLU A 215 3.32 23.74 -19.54
N LYS A 216 2.03 23.52 -19.24
CA LYS A 216 1.14 24.61 -18.81
C LYS A 216 0.89 24.59 -17.31
N ASP A 217 1.44 25.57 -16.61
CA ASP A 217 1.30 25.74 -15.16
C ASP A 217 -0.07 26.33 -14.73
N ALA A 218 -1.15 25.86 -15.36
CA ALA A 218 -2.50 26.32 -15.07
C ALA A 218 -3.09 25.54 -13.88
N PRO A 219 -3.79 26.21 -12.91
CA PRO A 219 -4.44 25.52 -11.79
C PRO A 219 -5.37 24.38 -12.22
N ALA A 220 -6.10 24.57 -13.32
CA ALA A 220 -6.98 23.55 -13.89
C ALA A 220 -6.21 22.32 -14.40
N ALA A 221 -5.03 22.51 -14.98
CA ALA A 221 -4.17 21.41 -15.43
C ALA A 221 -3.59 20.64 -14.24
N ARG A 222 -3.17 21.34 -13.18
CA ARG A 222 -2.70 20.69 -11.92
C ARG A 222 -3.81 19.86 -11.27
N GLU A 223 -5.02 20.40 -11.16
CA GLU A 223 -6.17 19.67 -10.60
C GLU A 223 -6.52 18.43 -11.45
N GLN A 224 -6.34 18.51 -12.77
CA GLN A 224 -6.54 17.38 -13.67
C GLN A 224 -5.50 16.27 -13.49
N ARG A 225 -4.22 16.63 -13.34
CA ARG A 225 -3.13 15.69 -13.03
C ARG A 225 -3.37 14.99 -11.69
N LEU A 226 -3.73 15.77 -10.67
CA LEU A 226 -4.03 15.26 -9.33
C LEU A 226 -5.20 14.28 -9.33
N THR A 227 -6.34 14.69 -9.92
CA THR A 227 -7.53 13.83 -9.98
C THR A 227 -7.24 12.55 -10.75
N PHE A 228 -6.42 12.61 -11.80
CA PHE A 228 -6.05 11.42 -12.57
C PHE A 228 -5.13 10.49 -11.78
N ALA A 229 -4.15 11.01 -11.04
CA ALA A 229 -3.28 10.22 -10.17
C ALA A 229 -4.08 9.52 -9.06
N ASP A 230 -4.99 10.24 -8.41
CA ASP A 230 -5.90 9.66 -7.40
C ASP A 230 -6.80 8.59 -8.04
N PHE A 231 -7.36 8.84 -9.23
CA PHE A 231 -8.19 7.86 -9.92
C PHE A 231 -7.43 6.56 -10.20
N VAL A 232 -6.23 6.64 -10.78
CA VAL A 232 -5.43 5.44 -11.08
C VAL A 232 -5.08 4.67 -9.80
N THR A 233 -4.73 5.39 -8.74
CA THR A 233 -4.42 4.79 -7.43
C THR A 233 -5.62 4.02 -6.89
N GLU A 234 -6.77 4.69 -6.78
CA GLU A 234 -8.00 4.11 -6.20
C GLU A 234 -8.57 3.01 -7.10
N LEU A 235 -8.40 3.12 -8.43
CA LEU A 235 -8.83 2.08 -9.36
C LEU A 235 -8.08 0.78 -9.11
N ILE A 236 -6.74 0.82 -9.01
CA ILE A 236 -5.93 -0.37 -8.73
C ILE A 236 -6.28 -0.92 -7.35
N LYS A 237 -6.27 -0.07 -6.31
CA LYS A 237 -6.57 -0.46 -4.92
C LYS A 237 -8.02 -0.92 -4.70
N SER A 238 -8.91 -0.70 -5.65
CA SER A 238 -10.29 -1.20 -5.56
C SER A 238 -10.37 -2.71 -5.69
N PHE A 239 -9.43 -3.34 -6.40
CA PHE A 239 -9.39 -4.78 -6.66
C PHE A 239 -8.57 -5.53 -5.59
N PRO A 240 -8.89 -6.81 -5.35
CA PRO A 240 -8.09 -7.63 -4.44
C PRO A 240 -6.73 -7.99 -5.08
N LEU A 241 -5.73 -8.27 -4.25
CA LEU A 241 -4.32 -8.42 -4.67
C LEU A 241 -4.11 -9.56 -5.67
N GLU A 242 -4.92 -10.61 -5.60
CA GLU A 242 -4.84 -11.78 -6.49
C GLU A 242 -5.09 -11.40 -7.96
N MET A 243 -5.79 -10.29 -8.21
CA MET A 243 -6.10 -9.81 -9.54
C MET A 243 -5.00 -8.93 -10.15
N TYR A 244 -4.07 -8.42 -9.35
CA TYR A 244 -3.09 -7.43 -9.80
C TYR A 244 -2.24 -7.94 -10.97
N GLY A 245 -1.94 -9.24 -11.02
CA GLY A 245 -1.15 -9.86 -12.09
C GLY A 245 -1.77 -9.79 -13.50
N SER A 246 -3.10 -9.66 -13.61
CA SER A 246 -3.82 -9.60 -14.89
C SER A 246 -4.65 -8.32 -15.06
N LEU A 247 -4.76 -7.48 -14.02
CA LEU A 247 -5.62 -6.30 -14.01
C LEU A 247 -5.27 -5.31 -15.11
N LEU A 248 -3.99 -4.94 -15.22
CA LEU A 248 -3.48 -3.98 -16.21
C LEU A 248 -2.33 -4.59 -17.01
N LYS A 249 -2.24 -4.23 -18.29
CA LYS A 249 -1.12 -4.62 -19.15
C LYS A 249 0.16 -3.91 -18.70
N ARG A 250 1.29 -4.64 -18.72
CA ARG A 250 2.61 -4.12 -18.31
C ARG A 250 3.01 -2.81 -19.00
N GLU A 251 2.74 -2.69 -20.30
CA GLU A 251 3.04 -1.46 -21.05
C GLU A 251 2.23 -0.26 -20.57
N LEU A 252 0.96 -0.46 -20.22
CA LEU A 252 0.11 0.60 -19.66
C LEU A 252 0.58 0.98 -18.25
N CYS A 253 0.96 0.01 -17.42
CA CYS A 253 1.55 0.29 -16.10
C CYS A 253 2.81 1.15 -16.23
N LYS A 254 3.72 0.77 -17.15
CA LYS A 254 4.96 1.48 -17.40
C LYS A 254 4.72 2.90 -17.92
N SER A 255 3.82 3.07 -18.90
CA SER A 255 3.55 4.38 -19.51
C SER A 255 2.89 5.35 -18.51
N LEU A 256 1.96 4.87 -17.69
CA LEU A 256 1.37 5.65 -16.59
C LEU A 256 2.41 5.98 -15.52
N PHE A 257 3.26 5.02 -15.14
CA PHE A 257 4.31 5.24 -14.15
C PHE A 257 5.25 6.36 -14.59
N SER A 258 5.71 6.34 -15.84
CA SER A 258 6.56 7.40 -16.39
C SER A 258 5.85 8.75 -16.41
N LEU A 259 4.56 8.81 -16.76
CA LEU A 259 3.80 10.06 -16.68
C LEU A 259 3.80 10.65 -15.26
N PHE A 260 3.48 9.83 -14.26
CA PHE A 260 3.40 10.27 -12.86
C PHE A 260 4.78 10.58 -12.27
N ALA A 261 5.84 9.89 -12.69
CA ALA A 261 7.21 10.21 -12.29
C ALA A 261 7.58 11.67 -12.61
N GLY A 262 7.08 12.21 -13.73
CA GLY A 262 7.25 13.62 -14.09
C GLY A 262 6.57 14.61 -13.13
N TRP A 263 5.65 14.17 -12.26
CA TRP A 263 4.93 15.01 -11.29
C TRP A 263 5.23 14.68 -9.84
N CYS A 264 6.15 13.74 -9.58
CA CYS A 264 6.48 13.27 -8.24
C CYS A 264 7.56 14.14 -7.56
N GLY A 265 8.06 15.17 -8.26
CA GLY A 265 9.06 16.10 -7.75
C GLY A 265 10.39 15.40 -7.40
N PRO A 266 11.08 15.80 -6.31
CA PRO A 266 12.44 15.36 -6.01
C PRO A 266 12.57 13.86 -5.70
N LEU A 267 11.46 13.17 -5.38
CA LEU A 267 11.48 11.74 -5.12
C LEU A 267 11.70 10.90 -6.37
N ALA A 268 11.43 11.44 -7.57
CA ALA A 268 11.63 10.71 -8.82
C ALA A 268 13.10 10.66 -9.31
N LYS A 269 14.00 11.48 -8.73
CA LYS A 269 15.40 11.70 -9.19
C LYS A 269 16.26 10.44 -9.34
N HIS A 270 15.84 9.33 -8.73
CA HIS A 270 16.57 8.06 -8.69
C HIS A 270 16.10 7.05 -9.74
N LEU A 271 15.04 7.35 -10.49
CA LEU A 271 14.37 6.39 -11.36
C LEU A 271 15.08 6.17 -12.71
N GLY A 272 16.10 6.98 -13.03
CA GLY A 272 16.95 6.78 -14.20
C GLY A 272 16.14 6.79 -15.50
N THR A 273 16.17 5.70 -16.26
CA THR A 273 15.40 5.58 -17.52
C THR A 273 13.88 5.53 -17.35
N LEU A 274 13.39 5.38 -16.11
CA LEU A 274 11.96 5.44 -15.81
C LEU A 274 11.46 6.88 -15.55
N GLU A 275 12.40 7.82 -15.37
CA GLU A 275 12.13 9.24 -15.24
C GLU A 275 11.97 9.88 -16.64
N PRO A 276 10.91 10.68 -16.87
CA PRO A 276 10.90 11.62 -17.99
C PRO A 276 12.05 12.62 -17.85
N GLN A 277 12.57 13.15 -18.97
CA GLN A 277 13.61 14.19 -18.98
C GLN A 277 13.31 15.32 -17.95
N PRO A 278 14.36 15.94 -17.36
CA PRO A 278 14.21 16.83 -16.22
C PRO A 278 13.29 18.00 -16.57
N GLN A 279 12.10 18.00 -15.95
CA GLN A 279 11.21 19.16 -15.93
C GLN A 279 11.55 20.03 -14.71
N THR A 280 11.15 21.30 -14.76
CA THR A 280 11.18 22.18 -13.58
C THR A 280 10.57 21.45 -12.37
N PRO A 281 11.21 21.49 -11.19
CA PRO A 281 10.73 20.75 -10.03
C PRO A 281 9.29 21.15 -9.71
N GLU A 282 8.39 20.17 -9.64
CA GLU A 282 6.99 20.37 -9.27
C GLU A 282 6.92 20.75 -7.77
N ILE A 283 6.40 21.95 -7.48
CA ILE A 283 6.39 22.53 -6.13
C ILE A 283 5.12 22.12 -5.35
N ASP A 284 4.12 21.53 -6.01
CA ASP A 284 2.86 21.14 -5.37
C ASP A 284 2.99 19.81 -4.62
N ASP A 285 3.19 19.87 -3.31
CA ASP A 285 3.28 18.70 -2.43
C ASP A 285 2.06 17.76 -2.51
N ARG A 286 0.87 18.30 -2.80
CA ARG A 286 -0.35 17.50 -2.92
C ARG A 286 -0.31 16.65 -4.18
N LEU A 287 0.12 17.25 -5.29
CA LEU A 287 0.33 16.54 -6.55
C LEU A 287 1.50 15.55 -6.44
N ASN A 288 2.62 15.95 -5.82
CA ASN A 288 3.78 15.08 -5.59
C ASN A 288 3.36 13.79 -4.84
N LEU A 289 2.57 13.92 -3.78
CA LEU A 289 2.10 12.77 -3.02
C LEU A 289 1.09 11.91 -3.81
N ALA A 290 0.17 12.52 -4.56
CA ALA A 290 -0.79 11.79 -5.39
C ALA A 290 -0.07 10.99 -6.50
N ALA A 291 0.91 11.62 -7.17
CA ALA A 291 1.74 10.98 -8.17
C ALA A 291 2.55 9.81 -7.58
N LEU A 292 3.16 10.00 -6.40
CA LEU A 292 3.91 8.95 -5.71
C LEU A 292 3.04 7.73 -5.37
N LYS A 293 1.79 7.97 -4.91
CA LYS A 293 0.83 6.90 -4.64
C LYS A 293 0.46 6.13 -5.91
N ALA A 294 0.21 6.84 -7.01
CA ALA A 294 -0.10 6.23 -8.30
C ALA A 294 1.07 5.37 -8.79
N MET A 295 2.30 5.89 -8.72
CA MET A 295 3.52 5.16 -9.07
C MET A 295 3.70 3.89 -8.24
N SER A 296 3.49 4.00 -6.92
CA SER A 296 3.58 2.87 -5.99
C SER A 296 2.52 1.79 -6.29
N ALA A 297 1.29 2.19 -6.59
CA ALA A 297 0.24 1.26 -7.00
C ALA A 297 0.56 0.57 -8.34
N LEU A 298 1.11 1.29 -9.32
CA LEU A 298 1.44 0.77 -10.65
C LEU A 298 2.60 -0.21 -10.63
N VAL A 299 3.67 0.08 -9.88
CA VAL A 299 4.84 -0.82 -9.79
C VAL A 299 4.51 -2.12 -9.04
N CYS A 300 3.49 -2.08 -8.18
CA CYS A 300 2.98 -3.21 -7.43
C CYS A 300 1.78 -3.90 -8.09
N CYS A 301 1.30 -3.45 -9.26
CA CYS A 301 0.16 -4.03 -9.96
C CYS A 301 0.58 -5.30 -10.73
N GLY A 302 0.97 -6.33 -9.96
CA GLY A 302 1.47 -7.61 -10.47
C GLY A 302 3.00 -7.66 -10.54
N PRO A 303 3.57 -8.61 -11.30
CA PRO A 303 5.01 -8.66 -11.52
C PRO A 303 5.53 -7.32 -12.05
N CYS A 304 6.66 -6.85 -11.52
CA CYS A 304 7.20 -5.54 -11.81
C CYS A 304 7.30 -5.34 -13.33
N PHE A 305 6.69 -4.27 -13.84
CA PHE A 305 6.68 -4.00 -15.28
C PHE A 305 8.10 -3.81 -15.84
N ALA A 306 9.06 -3.38 -15.02
CA ALA A 306 10.47 -3.19 -15.35
C ALA A 306 11.41 -4.04 -14.45
N PRO A 307 11.57 -5.35 -14.71
CA PRO A 307 12.38 -6.24 -13.87
C PRO A 307 13.85 -5.83 -13.76
N SER A 308 14.41 -5.16 -14.78
CA SER A 308 15.77 -4.62 -14.74
C SER A 308 15.95 -3.55 -13.67
N ALA A 309 14.88 -2.84 -13.28
CA ALA A 309 14.92 -1.88 -12.19
C ALA A 309 14.93 -2.53 -10.79
N LEU A 310 14.78 -3.86 -10.73
CA LEU A 310 14.95 -4.71 -9.55
C LEU A 310 16.15 -5.69 -9.69
N ALA A 311 17.02 -5.51 -10.69
CA ALA A 311 18.30 -6.22 -10.74
C ALA A 311 19.24 -5.73 -9.61
N GLU A 312 20.44 -6.30 -9.45
CA GLU A 312 21.37 -5.96 -8.34
C GLU A 312 21.63 -4.44 -8.16
N ASP A 313 21.77 -3.70 -9.27
CA ASP A 313 21.95 -2.24 -9.28
C ASP A 313 20.70 -1.49 -9.78
N GLY A 314 19.52 -2.03 -9.48
CA GLY A 314 18.23 -1.52 -9.95
C GLY A 314 17.89 -0.11 -9.46
N SER A 315 17.31 0.72 -10.33
CA SER A 315 16.93 2.12 -10.03
C SER A 315 15.78 2.26 -9.01
N LEU A 316 15.04 1.19 -8.72
CA LEU A 316 13.99 1.23 -7.69
C LEU A 316 14.57 1.23 -6.28
N TYR A 317 15.77 0.71 -6.04
CA TYR A 317 16.34 0.65 -4.70
C TYR A 317 16.65 2.02 -4.10
N PRO A 318 17.33 2.95 -4.80
CA PRO A 318 17.56 4.28 -4.24
C PRO A 318 16.24 5.07 -4.11
N TRP A 319 15.26 4.83 -4.99
CA TRP A 319 13.92 5.40 -4.86
C TRP A 319 13.21 4.96 -3.58
N LEU A 320 13.17 3.65 -3.30
CA LEU A 320 12.59 3.10 -2.07
C LEU A 320 13.33 3.58 -0.81
N SER A 321 14.67 3.65 -0.87
CA SER A 321 15.50 4.18 0.22
C SER A 321 15.20 5.65 0.51
N GLU A 322 14.99 6.46 -0.53
CA GLU A 322 14.63 7.88 -0.38
C GLU A 322 13.24 8.02 0.26
N MET A 323 12.24 7.24 -0.19
CA MET A 323 10.91 7.24 0.42
C MET A 323 10.95 6.84 1.91
N LEU A 324 11.73 5.80 2.25
CA LEU A 324 11.94 5.36 3.64
C LEU A 324 12.73 6.37 4.49
N SER A 325 13.50 7.25 3.86
CA SER A 325 14.23 8.32 4.56
C SER A 325 13.38 9.57 4.80
N SER A 326 12.21 9.67 4.15
CA SER A 326 11.31 10.83 4.26
C SER A 326 10.85 11.07 5.68
N THR A 327 10.79 12.34 6.10
CA THR A 327 10.21 12.74 7.39
C THR A 327 8.68 12.67 7.43
N ASN A 328 8.03 12.54 6.28
CA ASN A 328 6.59 12.46 6.17
C ASN A 328 6.14 11.00 6.35
N ASP A 329 5.41 10.75 7.44
CA ASP A 329 4.95 9.40 7.80
C ASP A 329 4.06 8.76 6.72
N LYS A 330 3.30 9.55 5.94
CA LYS A 330 2.50 9.02 4.83
C LYS A 330 3.37 8.44 3.72
N ILE A 331 4.52 9.06 3.45
CA ILE A 331 5.48 8.59 2.44
C ILE A 331 6.23 7.37 2.97
N TYR A 332 6.60 7.40 4.25
CA TYR A 332 7.27 6.29 4.91
C TYR A 332 6.40 5.01 4.92
N GLU A 333 5.12 5.12 5.31
CA GLU A 333 4.19 3.98 5.29
C GLU A 333 3.91 3.49 3.87
N LEU A 334 3.78 4.40 2.90
CA LEU A 334 3.63 4.04 1.50
C LEU A 334 4.86 3.26 0.99
N ALA A 335 6.08 3.65 1.38
CA ALA A 335 7.29 2.93 1.02
C ALA A 335 7.30 1.51 1.59
N ARG A 336 6.91 1.36 2.86
CA ARG A 336 6.80 0.05 3.52
C ARG A 336 5.79 -0.85 2.82
N GLU A 337 4.59 -0.34 2.54
CA GLU A 337 3.55 -1.06 1.78
C GLU A 337 4.09 -1.47 0.40
N THR A 338 4.79 -0.56 -0.30
CA THR A 338 5.37 -0.80 -1.62
C THR A 338 6.42 -1.93 -1.58
N ILE A 339 7.31 -1.95 -0.59
CA ILE A 339 8.31 -3.02 -0.44
C ILE A 339 7.63 -4.37 -0.19
N VAL A 340 6.63 -4.41 0.69
CA VAL A 340 5.87 -5.65 0.97
C VAL A 340 5.23 -6.18 -0.32
N LEU A 341 4.52 -5.33 -1.06
CA LEU A 341 3.85 -5.72 -2.29
C LEU A 341 4.82 -6.12 -3.40
N LEU A 342 5.97 -5.43 -3.53
CA LEU A 342 7.01 -5.79 -4.48
C LEU A 342 7.59 -7.17 -4.17
N LEU A 343 7.88 -7.47 -2.89
CA LEU A 343 8.33 -8.80 -2.46
C LEU A 343 7.26 -9.85 -2.73
N ASP A 344 5.99 -9.53 -2.50
CA ASP A 344 4.87 -10.43 -2.71
C ASP A 344 4.65 -10.77 -4.20
N CYS A 345 4.74 -9.77 -5.07
CA CYS A 345 4.49 -9.91 -6.50
C CYS A 345 5.71 -10.40 -7.29
N ASN A 346 6.91 -10.39 -6.70
CA ASN A 346 8.17 -10.75 -7.36
C ASN A 346 9.02 -11.71 -6.52
N PRO A 347 8.48 -12.88 -6.10
CA PRO A 347 9.21 -13.82 -5.24
C PRO A 347 10.48 -14.38 -5.88
N ASP A 348 10.54 -14.45 -7.20
CA ASP A 348 11.68 -15.01 -7.95
C ASP A 348 12.85 -14.01 -8.09
N ILE A 349 12.66 -12.74 -7.72
CA ILE A 349 13.69 -11.70 -7.82
C ILE A 349 14.51 -11.66 -6.53
N GLY A 350 15.50 -12.55 -6.44
CA GLY A 350 16.45 -12.64 -5.31
C GLY A 350 17.09 -11.30 -4.90
N PRO A 351 17.59 -10.47 -5.84
CA PRO A 351 18.22 -9.19 -5.50
C PRO A 351 17.35 -8.23 -4.68
N LEU A 352 16.02 -8.25 -4.85
CA LEU A 352 15.11 -7.40 -4.08
C LEU A 352 15.08 -7.82 -2.60
N LEU A 353 15.02 -9.14 -2.34
CA LEU A 353 15.10 -9.67 -0.99
C LEU A 353 16.47 -9.38 -0.37
N ASP A 354 17.54 -9.61 -1.13
CA ASP A 354 18.92 -9.36 -0.69
C ASP A 354 19.14 -7.91 -0.31
N TRP A 355 18.65 -6.96 -1.14
CA TRP A 355 18.70 -5.54 -0.83
C TRP A 355 17.92 -5.20 0.45
N THR A 356 16.71 -5.75 0.60
CA THR A 356 15.87 -5.48 1.79
C THR A 356 16.54 -5.98 3.06
N VAL A 357 17.17 -7.15 3.01
CA VAL A 357 17.96 -7.73 4.11
C VAL A 357 19.22 -6.90 4.38
N ASP A 358 19.97 -6.52 3.34
CA ASP A 358 21.18 -5.71 3.49
C ASP A 358 20.88 -4.38 4.19
N LYS A 359 19.79 -3.70 3.82
CA LYS A 359 19.38 -2.44 4.44
C LYS A 359 18.97 -2.56 5.90
N CYS A 360 18.59 -3.74 6.38
CA CYS A 360 18.39 -3.96 7.81
C CYS A 360 19.72 -3.87 8.59
N PHE A 361 20.85 -4.25 7.98
CA PHE A 361 22.19 -4.18 8.60
C PHE A 361 22.91 -2.85 8.34
N THR A 362 22.80 -2.33 7.12
CA THR A 362 23.64 -1.23 6.63
C THR A 362 22.90 0.10 6.52
N GLY A 363 21.57 0.07 6.52
CA GLY A 363 20.74 1.25 6.35
C GLY A 363 20.74 2.17 7.57
N PRO A 364 20.46 3.48 7.38
CA PRO A 364 20.21 4.37 8.50
C PRO A 364 18.99 3.89 9.31
N PRO A 365 18.88 4.25 10.60
CA PRO A 365 17.89 3.67 11.52
C PRO A 365 16.45 3.61 10.98
N ARG A 366 16.00 4.66 10.28
CA ARG A 366 14.66 4.76 9.70
C ARG A 366 14.46 3.80 8.51
N VAL A 367 15.45 3.69 7.63
CA VAL A 367 15.39 2.78 6.48
C VAL A 367 15.48 1.33 6.96
N ALA A 368 16.37 1.04 7.90
CA ALA A 368 16.52 -0.29 8.50
C ALA A 368 15.21 -0.77 9.14
N ASP A 369 14.52 0.09 9.90
CA ASP A 369 13.22 -0.22 10.49
C ASP A 369 12.17 -0.50 9.42
N GLY A 370 12.10 0.34 8.38
CA GLY A 370 11.14 0.16 7.30
C GLY A 370 11.32 -1.15 6.55
N CYS A 371 12.57 -1.49 6.20
CA CYS A 371 12.92 -2.75 5.57
C CYS A 371 12.61 -3.95 6.49
N PHE A 372 12.99 -3.89 7.76
CA PHE A 372 12.72 -4.96 8.71
C PHE A 372 11.22 -5.19 8.89
N MET A 373 10.46 -4.11 9.06
CA MET A 373 9.01 -4.21 9.22
C MET A 373 8.33 -4.75 7.95
N ALA A 374 8.86 -4.45 6.76
CA ALA A 374 8.37 -5.06 5.52
C ALA A 374 8.65 -6.57 5.47
N LEU A 375 9.86 -7.00 5.87
CA LEU A 375 10.21 -8.42 6.02
C LEU A 375 9.30 -9.11 7.04
N ALA A 376 9.08 -8.49 8.20
CA ALA A 376 8.20 -9.06 9.22
C ALA A 376 6.78 -9.26 8.70
N THR A 377 6.23 -8.30 7.97
CA THR A 377 4.89 -8.43 7.35
C THR A 377 4.83 -9.57 6.35
N ILE A 378 5.74 -9.63 5.37
CA ILE A 378 5.67 -10.63 4.30
C ILE A 378 5.91 -12.05 4.80
N PHE A 379 6.90 -12.25 5.68
CA PHE A 379 7.19 -13.56 6.26
C PHE A 379 6.13 -14.01 7.27
N SER A 380 5.42 -13.08 7.92
CA SER A 380 4.30 -13.43 8.78
C SER A 380 3.05 -13.83 7.99
N ALA A 381 2.78 -13.15 6.87
CA ALA A 381 1.57 -13.36 6.07
C ALA A 381 1.53 -14.75 5.40
N ARG A 382 2.64 -15.22 4.84
CA ARG A 382 2.71 -16.51 4.13
C ARG A 382 4.08 -17.16 4.22
N GLU A 383 4.17 -18.41 3.79
CA GLU A 383 5.45 -19.08 3.57
C GLU A 383 6.10 -18.49 2.32
N TYR A 384 7.04 -17.56 2.52
CA TYR A 384 7.72 -16.89 1.42
C TYR A 384 8.73 -17.86 0.76
N PRO A 385 8.67 -18.11 -0.55
CA PRO A 385 9.53 -19.07 -1.23
C PRO A 385 10.93 -18.48 -1.42
N CYS A 386 11.82 -18.64 -0.44
CA CYS A 386 13.21 -18.18 -0.55
C CYS A 386 14.20 -19.16 0.10
N ASP A 387 15.42 -19.23 -0.45
CA ASP A 387 16.51 -20.01 0.15
C ASP A 387 17.28 -19.25 1.25
N HIS A 388 16.94 -17.98 1.48
CA HIS A 388 17.66 -17.04 2.36
C HIS A 388 17.17 -17.01 3.81
N TYR A 389 16.48 -18.05 4.30
CA TYR A 389 15.94 -18.08 5.67
C TYR A 389 16.97 -17.81 6.77
N THR A 390 18.22 -18.23 6.60
CA THR A 390 19.30 -17.92 7.56
C THR A 390 19.52 -16.42 7.69
N ALA A 391 19.46 -15.66 6.59
CA ALA A 391 19.63 -14.22 6.63
C ALA A 391 18.45 -13.54 7.33
N ILE A 392 17.22 -13.99 7.07
CA ILE A 392 16.01 -13.50 7.72
C ILE A 392 16.05 -13.75 9.23
N ILE A 393 16.44 -14.97 9.62
CA ILE A 393 16.62 -15.34 11.03
C ILE A 393 17.66 -14.43 11.71
N ASN A 394 18.81 -14.22 11.07
CA ASN A 394 19.87 -13.38 11.64
C ASN A 394 19.43 -11.92 11.82
N VAL A 395 18.76 -11.35 10.81
CA VAL A 395 18.19 -10.00 10.92
C VAL A 395 17.17 -9.95 12.06
N THR A 396 16.27 -10.93 12.13
CA THR A 396 15.23 -10.99 13.17
C THR A 396 15.83 -11.04 14.57
N LEU A 397 16.83 -11.90 14.78
CA LEU A 397 17.57 -12.00 16.04
C LEU A 397 18.30 -10.70 16.39
N MET A 398 18.92 -10.04 15.41
CA MET A 398 19.54 -8.75 15.65
C MET A 398 18.48 -7.73 16.11
N CYS A 399 17.30 -7.72 15.48
CA CYS A 399 16.21 -6.81 15.79
C CYS A 399 15.56 -7.07 17.17
N THR A 400 15.72 -8.25 17.78
CA THR A 400 15.28 -8.46 19.17
C THR A 400 16.12 -7.65 20.16
N GLY A 401 17.34 -7.23 19.79
CA GLY A 401 18.15 -6.31 20.59
C GLY A 401 17.84 -4.83 20.35
N CYS A 402 16.86 -4.50 19.50
CA CYS A 402 16.57 -3.12 19.12
C CYS A 402 15.93 -2.34 20.29
N PRO A 403 16.42 -1.14 20.64
CA PRO A 403 15.82 -0.33 21.71
C PRO A 403 14.44 0.27 21.33
N ARG A 404 14.03 0.16 20.06
CA ARG A 404 12.76 0.69 19.56
C ARG A 404 11.69 -0.40 19.67
N ALA A 405 10.70 -0.16 20.54
CA ALA A 405 9.66 -1.13 20.88
C ALA A 405 8.94 -1.76 19.65
N PRO A 406 8.51 -1.01 18.62
CA PRO A 406 7.78 -1.62 17.50
C PRO A 406 8.60 -2.66 16.71
N VAL A 407 9.90 -2.41 16.56
CA VAL A 407 10.84 -3.30 15.86
C VAL A 407 11.15 -4.52 16.73
N HIS A 408 11.41 -4.29 18.02
CA HIS A 408 11.67 -5.34 18.99
C HIS A 408 10.50 -6.34 19.10
N GLU A 409 9.28 -5.84 19.29
CA GLU A 409 8.08 -6.67 19.41
C GLU A 409 7.81 -7.47 18.13
N SER A 410 7.91 -6.81 16.97
CA SER A 410 7.74 -7.47 15.66
C SER A 410 8.81 -8.55 15.43
N ALA A 411 10.03 -8.34 15.92
CA ALA A 411 11.10 -9.33 15.84
C ALA A 411 10.83 -10.56 16.71
N LEU A 412 10.36 -10.37 17.94
CA LEU A 412 9.97 -11.51 18.79
C LEU A 412 8.83 -12.32 18.17
N GLN A 413 7.80 -11.64 17.65
CA GLN A 413 6.67 -12.30 16.98
C GLN A 413 7.10 -13.09 15.74
N LEU A 414 7.92 -12.47 14.88
CA LEU A 414 8.44 -13.13 13.68
C LEU A 414 9.33 -14.31 14.06
N LEU A 415 10.19 -14.17 15.06
CA LEU A 415 11.06 -15.24 15.53
C LEU A 415 10.28 -16.45 16.04
N GLN A 416 9.22 -16.23 16.82
CA GLN A 416 8.31 -17.28 17.28
C GLN A 416 7.58 -17.96 16.12
N LEU A 417 7.17 -17.20 15.11
CA LEU A 417 6.50 -17.73 13.93
C LEU A 417 7.46 -18.58 13.09
N LEU A 418 8.69 -18.12 12.88
CA LEU A 418 9.73 -18.89 12.20
C LEU A 418 10.04 -20.16 13.01
N ASP A 419 10.15 -20.07 14.34
CA ASP A 419 10.36 -21.24 15.20
C ASP A 419 9.24 -22.29 15.03
N LYS A 420 7.98 -21.86 15.09
CA LYS A 420 6.84 -22.77 14.85
C LYS A 420 6.84 -23.39 13.46
N ARG A 421 7.16 -22.63 12.41
CA ARG A 421 7.16 -23.12 11.03
C ARG A 421 8.29 -24.13 10.77
N PHE A 422 9.47 -23.91 11.33
CA PHE A 422 10.64 -24.76 11.08
C PHE A 422 10.80 -25.89 12.11
N PHE A 423 10.30 -25.73 13.34
CA PHE A 423 10.55 -26.64 14.45
C PHE A 423 9.28 -27.15 15.15
N GLY A 424 8.11 -26.57 14.86
CA GLY A 424 6.84 -26.92 15.54
C GLY A 424 6.25 -28.28 15.16
N THR A 425 6.78 -28.97 14.14
CA THR A 425 6.42 -30.35 13.79
C THR A 425 7.18 -31.41 14.58
N VAL A 426 8.09 -31.01 15.48
CA VAL A 426 8.69 -31.92 16.45
C VAL A 426 7.70 -32.05 17.62
N GLY A 427 6.96 -33.16 17.66
CA GLY A 427 5.99 -33.44 18.73
C GLY A 427 6.59 -33.33 20.14
N PRO A 428 5.76 -33.24 21.19
CA PRO A 428 6.24 -33.01 22.55
C PRO A 428 7.26 -34.08 22.89
N LEU A 429 8.49 -33.65 23.21
CA LEU A 429 9.49 -34.55 23.77
C LEU A 429 8.85 -35.23 24.99
N PRO A 430 8.81 -36.57 25.06
CA PRO A 430 8.31 -37.24 26.24
C PRO A 430 9.13 -36.76 27.44
N ALA A 431 8.41 -36.33 28.47
CA ALA A 431 9.00 -35.91 29.73
C ALA A 431 9.69 -37.12 30.38
N ASP A 432 10.93 -36.86 30.77
CA ASP A 432 11.81 -37.62 31.66
C ASP A 432 12.48 -38.94 31.20
N ASP A 433 13.78 -38.93 31.52
CA ASP A 433 14.75 -40.01 31.65
C ASP A 433 15.14 -40.85 30.42
N GLU A 434 16.13 -40.36 29.68
CA GLU A 434 17.51 -40.88 29.78
C GLU A 434 18.41 -40.24 28.69
N ASN A 435 19.45 -39.54 29.13
CA ASN A 435 20.45 -38.79 28.35
C ASN A 435 21.34 -39.62 27.39
N GLY A 436 20.96 -40.83 26.99
CA GLY A 436 21.79 -41.72 26.16
C GLY A 436 21.17 -42.22 24.86
N LYS A 437 19.83 -42.24 24.73
CA LYS A 437 19.16 -42.94 23.62
C LYS A 437 18.72 -42.05 22.45
N LEU A 438 18.67 -40.73 22.65
CA LEU A 438 18.34 -39.76 21.58
C LEU A 438 19.40 -39.68 20.48
N MET A 439 20.65 -40.03 20.79
CA MET A 439 21.75 -40.09 19.80
C MET A 439 21.50 -41.19 18.74
N PHE A 440 20.97 -42.35 19.12
CA PHE A 440 20.85 -43.49 18.20
C PHE A 440 19.65 -43.41 17.24
N TYR A 441 18.52 -42.85 17.68
CA TYR A 441 17.37 -42.66 16.79
C TYR A 441 17.58 -41.55 15.74
N PHE A 442 18.35 -40.50 16.09
CA PHE A 442 18.71 -39.43 15.14
C PHE A 442 19.83 -39.83 14.17
N ILE A 443 20.78 -40.66 14.61
CA ILE A 443 21.82 -41.23 13.72
C ILE A 443 21.18 -42.13 12.64
N SER A 444 20.08 -42.82 12.94
CA SER A 444 19.36 -43.61 11.93
C SER A 444 18.63 -42.77 10.87
N LEU A 445 18.26 -41.52 11.17
CA LEU A 445 17.66 -40.60 10.19
C LEU A 445 18.72 -39.86 9.36
N LEU A 446 19.94 -39.72 9.89
CA LEU A 446 21.08 -39.09 9.24
C LEU A 446 21.70 -39.93 8.10
N ASP A 447 21.31 -41.19 7.94
CA ASP A 447 21.87 -42.08 6.90
C ASP A 447 21.16 -41.98 5.53
N ARG A 448 20.20 -41.05 5.36
CA ARG A 448 19.60 -40.79 4.04
C ARG A 448 19.49 -39.30 3.76
N ARG A 449 20.57 -38.80 3.12
CA ARG A 449 20.74 -37.58 2.30
C ARG A 449 21.52 -36.43 2.96
N ASN A 450 22.76 -36.30 2.48
CA ASN A 450 23.58 -35.09 2.35
C ASN A 450 24.09 -34.36 3.62
N LEU A 451 25.41 -34.46 3.82
CA LEU A 451 26.25 -33.78 4.82
C LEU A 451 26.08 -32.24 4.92
N THR A 452 25.40 -31.59 3.98
CA THR A 452 25.09 -30.15 3.99
C THR A 452 24.06 -29.78 5.06
N GLU A 453 23.18 -30.71 5.45
CA GLU A 453 22.16 -30.50 6.48
C GLU A 453 22.72 -30.56 7.92
N ALA A 454 23.83 -31.27 8.15
CA ALA A 454 24.47 -31.34 9.46
C ALA A 454 25.01 -29.98 9.94
N LYS A 455 25.49 -29.13 9.02
CA LYS A 455 25.89 -27.75 9.32
C LYS A 455 24.69 -26.85 9.61
N ARG A 456 23.56 -27.05 8.93
CA ARG A 456 22.28 -26.40 9.26
C ARG A 456 21.84 -26.81 10.67
N PHE A 457 21.98 -28.09 11.03
CA PHE A 457 21.58 -28.61 12.35
C PHE A 457 22.36 -28.02 13.52
N TYR A 458 23.65 -27.72 13.37
CA TYR A 458 24.43 -27.07 14.44
C TYR A 458 24.06 -25.59 14.63
N GLN A 459 23.83 -24.87 13.54
CA GLN A 459 23.26 -23.51 13.55
C GLN A 459 21.88 -23.50 14.20
N LEU A 460 21.01 -24.47 13.85
CA LEU A 460 19.67 -24.68 14.43
C LEU A 460 19.72 -25.00 15.95
N ARG A 461 20.77 -25.68 16.43
CA ARG A 461 20.96 -26.01 17.86
C ARG A 461 21.43 -24.83 18.70
N LEU A 462 22.28 -23.97 18.15
CA LEU A 462 22.61 -22.66 18.74
C LEU A 462 21.38 -21.75 18.72
N PHE A 463 20.63 -21.75 17.62
CA PHE A 463 19.41 -20.99 17.43
C PHE A 463 18.32 -21.33 18.47
N SER A 464 18.03 -22.61 18.69
CA SER A 464 17.08 -23.05 19.72
C SER A 464 17.51 -22.67 21.14
N LYS A 465 18.81 -22.74 21.44
CA LYS A 465 19.34 -22.28 22.74
C LYS A 465 19.27 -20.77 22.90
N PHE A 466 19.53 -20.01 21.84
CA PHE A 466 19.51 -18.55 21.85
C PHE A 466 18.09 -17.99 21.89
N ILE A 467 17.14 -18.59 21.17
CA ILE A 467 15.70 -18.28 21.28
C ILE A 467 15.20 -18.52 22.70
N LYS A 468 15.54 -19.67 23.30
CA LYS A 468 15.17 -19.96 24.69
C LYS A 468 15.78 -18.99 25.70
N LEU A 469 16.90 -18.36 25.36
CA LEU A 469 17.55 -17.33 26.19
C LEU A 469 16.97 -15.92 25.93
N ALA A 470 16.48 -15.64 24.72
CA ALA A 470 15.89 -14.36 24.35
C ALA A 470 14.39 -14.26 24.70
N LEU A 471 13.71 -15.40 24.85
CA LEU A 471 12.32 -15.51 25.28
C LEU A 471 12.16 -15.69 26.81
N ALA A 472 13.24 -16.00 27.52
CA ALA A 472 13.29 -16.07 28.99
C ALA A 472 13.79 -14.74 29.54
#